data_AF-A0A838WLN4-F1
#
_entry.id   AF-A0A838WLN4-F1
#
_cell.length_a   1.000
_cell.length_b   1.000
_cell.length_c   1.000
_cell.angle_alpha   90.00
_cell.angle_beta   90.00
_cell.angle_gamma   90.00
#
_symmetry.space_group_name_H-M   'P 1'
#
loop_
_entity.id
_entity.type
_entity.pdbx_description
1 polymer ?
#
loop_
_entity_poly.entity_id
_entity_poly.type
_entity_poly.pdbx_seq_one_letter_code
_entity_poly.pdbx_strand_id
1 'polypeptide(L)'
;MADMLPDDYPARIVALREQLGLTQAELADQVGVAFATVNRWENARTRPSRKHWEELLRLEEQGVNGAAAETEAAAPDLLIEQSSLDFAARPAAVRAVIEGERLAAGYTASPAFATEIARVEPLPHQRIAVYERMLKAPRLRFLLADDPGAGKTIMTGLYVREMLARRLLRRVLVVPPAGLVGNWRREMSDLFALDFQIVSGDHMRRGNPFAGPGSDLVIGSVDTLNGPRALEWLRDPETAPYDLVVFDEAHKLT
;
A
#
# COMPACT_ATOMS: atom_id res chain seq x y z
N MET A 1 35.80 40.17 5.89
CA MET A 1 34.65 41.10 5.96
C MET A 1 33.44 40.29 6.39
N ALA A 2 32.65 40.81 7.31
CA ALA A 2 31.75 40.08 8.19
C ALA A 2 30.76 39.14 7.48
N ASP A 3 30.93 37.83 7.64
CA ASP A 3 30.02 36.84 7.11
C ASP A 3 28.91 36.59 8.14
N MET A 4 27.95 37.53 8.15
CA MET A 4 26.71 37.40 8.93
C MET A 4 25.85 36.33 8.27
N LEU A 5 25.41 35.35 9.07
CA LEU A 5 24.32 34.46 8.70
C LEU A 5 23.17 35.31 8.13
N PRO A 6 22.80 35.16 6.85
CA PRO A 6 21.81 36.03 6.25
C PRO A 6 20.42 35.74 6.82
N ASP A 7 19.56 36.77 6.88
CA ASP A 7 18.24 36.65 7.50
C ASP A 7 17.30 35.67 6.77
N ASP A 8 17.61 35.36 5.50
CA ASP A 8 16.93 34.39 4.64
C ASP A 8 17.50 32.97 4.75
N TYR A 9 18.34 32.67 5.74
CA TYR A 9 18.94 31.34 5.94
C TYR A 9 17.94 30.16 5.87
N PRO A 10 16.67 30.25 6.36
CA PRO A 10 15.74 29.12 6.27
C PRO A 10 15.39 28.78 4.81
N ALA A 11 15.14 29.80 3.99
CA ALA A 11 14.82 29.63 2.58
C ALA A 11 16.02 29.09 1.78
N ARG A 12 17.24 29.54 2.13
CA ARG A 12 18.48 29.02 1.54
C ARG A 12 18.73 27.55 1.86
N ILE A 13 18.46 27.11 3.09
CA ILE A 13 18.60 25.70 3.47
C ILE A 13 17.60 24.83 2.70
N VAL A 14 16.34 25.29 2.57
CA VAL A 14 15.33 24.59 1.76
C VAL A 14 15.75 24.51 0.30
N ALA A 15 16.19 25.62 -0.29
CA ALA A 15 16.63 25.68 -1.68
C ALA A 15 17.85 24.77 -1.94
N LEU A 16 18.84 24.78 -1.05
CA LEU A 16 20.02 23.91 -1.13
C LEU A 16 19.61 22.43 -1.06
N ARG A 17 18.72 22.08 -0.13
CA ARG A 17 18.21 20.71 0.02
C ARG A 17 17.48 20.25 -1.24
N GLU A 18 16.62 21.08 -1.80
CA GLU A 18 15.88 20.78 -3.03
C GLU A 18 16.79 20.69 -4.25
N GLN A 19 17.80 21.56 -4.35
CA GLN A 19 18.79 21.53 -5.42
C GLN A 19 19.63 20.24 -5.39
N LEU A 20 19.94 19.72 -4.20
CA LEU A 20 20.69 18.48 -4.01
C LEU A 20 19.80 17.22 -4.01
N GLY A 21 18.47 17.37 -4.12
CA GLY A 21 17.54 16.25 -4.09
C GLY A 21 17.49 15.50 -2.76
N LEU A 22 17.90 16.13 -1.65
CA LEU A 22 18.03 15.50 -0.34
C LEU A 22 16.73 15.60 0.48
N THR A 23 16.48 14.60 1.32
CA THR A 23 15.53 14.71 2.42
C THR A 23 16.13 15.51 3.60
N GLN A 24 15.28 16.00 4.50
CA GLN A 24 15.75 16.69 5.73
C GLN A 24 16.63 15.77 6.60
N ALA A 25 16.41 14.45 6.56
CA ALA A 25 17.21 13.49 7.32
C ALA A 25 18.61 13.30 6.70
N GLU A 26 18.69 13.22 5.37
CA GLU A 26 19.97 13.09 4.65
C GLU A 26 20.80 14.38 4.75
N LEU A 27 20.18 15.55 4.67
CA LEU A 27 20.87 16.82 4.91
C LEU A 27 21.43 16.90 6.34
N ALA A 28 20.66 16.40 7.32
CA ALA A 28 21.11 16.37 8.71
C ALA A 28 22.32 15.46 8.90
N ASP A 29 22.33 14.30 8.25
CA ASP A 29 23.47 13.36 8.26
C ASP A 29 24.72 13.99 7.63
N GLN A 30 24.59 14.63 6.46
CA GLN A 30 25.70 15.30 5.79
C GLN A 30 26.30 16.47 6.59
N VAL A 31 25.45 17.24 7.28
CA VAL A 31 25.89 18.37 8.13
C VAL A 31 26.32 17.90 9.53
N GLY A 32 26.13 16.62 9.87
CA GLY A 32 26.51 16.02 11.14
C GLY A 32 25.63 16.47 12.33
N VAL A 33 24.34 16.70 12.09
CA VAL A 33 23.36 17.13 13.11
C VAL A 33 22.14 16.19 13.13
N ALA A 34 21.35 16.24 14.21
CA ALA A 34 20.10 15.49 14.25
C ALA A 34 19.05 16.10 13.32
N PHE A 35 18.18 15.26 12.74
CA PHE A 35 17.03 15.67 11.90
C PHE A 35 16.22 16.83 12.49
N ALA A 36 15.91 16.78 13.79
CA ALA A 36 15.14 17.82 14.48
C ALA A 36 15.80 19.21 14.42
N THR A 37 17.12 19.27 14.25
CA THR A 37 17.89 20.52 14.12
C THR A 37 17.70 21.15 12.75
N VAL A 38 17.79 20.38 11.67
CA VAL A 38 17.51 20.85 10.30
C VAL A 38 16.05 21.30 10.17
N ASN A 39 15.10 20.50 10.66
CA ASN A 39 13.68 20.87 10.67
C ASN A 39 13.44 22.21 11.41
N ARG A 40 14.14 22.47 12.52
CA ARG A 40 14.06 23.76 13.22
C ARG A 40 14.72 24.90 12.45
N TRP A 41 15.79 24.66 11.68
CA TRP A 41 16.42 25.67 10.84
C TRP A 41 15.52 26.09 9.67
N GLU A 42 14.94 25.13 8.94
CA GLU A 42 14.04 25.39 7.81
C GLU A 42 12.74 26.12 8.26
N ASN A 43 12.28 25.86 9.48
CA ASN A 43 11.13 26.54 10.07
C ASN A 43 11.50 27.82 10.86
N ALA A 44 12.72 28.34 10.70
CA ALA A 44 13.22 29.55 11.36
C ALA A 44 13.15 29.55 12.91
N ARG A 45 13.06 28.37 13.54
CA ARG A 45 12.93 28.23 15.00
C ARG A 45 14.27 28.31 15.73
N THR A 46 15.36 27.97 15.06
CA THR A 46 16.73 28.08 15.60
C THR A 46 17.68 28.49 14.48
N ARG A 47 18.76 29.19 14.80
CA ARG A 47 19.77 29.62 13.82
C ARG A 47 20.91 28.59 13.75
N PRO A 48 21.41 28.21 12.56
CA PRO A 48 22.64 27.44 12.42
C PRO A 48 23.81 28.15 13.09
N SER A 49 24.71 27.39 13.71
CA SER A 49 25.98 27.95 14.16
C SER A 49 26.86 28.22 12.94
N ARG A 50 27.84 29.12 13.08
CA ARG A 50 28.78 29.47 12.02
C ARG A 50 29.44 28.24 11.38
N LYS A 51 29.85 27.27 12.19
CA LYS A 51 30.46 26.02 11.71
C LYS A 51 29.52 25.23 10.77
N HIS A 52 28.24 25.11 11.13
CA HIS A 52 27.27 24.39 10.29
C HIS A 52 26.88 25.20 9.05
N TRP A 53 26.89 26.53 9.15
CA TRP A 53 26.67 27.40 7.99
C TRP A 53 27.80 27.29 6.97
N GLU A 54 29.05 27.30 7.42
CA GLU A 54 30.22 27.06 6.55
C GLU A 54 30.15 25.68 5.88
N GLU A 55 29.63 24.66 6.56
CA GLU A 55 29.44 23.33 5.98
C GLU A 55 28.33 23.29 4.93
N LEU A 56 27.21 23.98 5.17
CA LEU A 56 26.13 24.13 4.19
C LEU A 56 26.61 24.85 2.91
N LEU A 57 27.42 25.90 3.07
CA LEU A 57 28.00 26.62 1.92
C LEU A 57 28.98 25.74 1.12
N ARG A 58 29.74 24.87 1.78
CA ARG A 58 30.59 23.89 1.08
C ARG A 58 29.78 22.88 0.27
N LEU A 59 28.66 22.41 0.81
CA LEU A 59 27.74 21.52 0.09
C LEU A 59 27.14 22.21 -1.13
N GLU A 60 26.82 23.50 -1.02
CA GLU A 60 26.36 24.34 -2.13
C GLU A 60 27.42 24.44 -3.24
N GLU A 61 28.68 24.75 -2.88
CA GLU A 61 29.80 24.82 -3.84
C GLU A 61 30.10 23.47 -4.52
N GLN A 62 29.99 22.37 -3.78
CA GLN A 62 30.18 21.02 -4.32
C GLN A 62 29.05 20.60 -5.26
N GLY A 63 27.80 20.96 -4.95
CA GLY A 63 26.64 20.73 -5.81
C GLY A 63 26.67 21.53 -7.11
N VAL A 64 27.21 22.76 -7.08
CA VAL A 64 27.32 23.63 -8.27
C VAL A 64 28.42 23.14 -9.24
N ASN A 65 29.53 22.57 -8.74
CA ASN A 65 30.57 22.01 -9.60
C ASN A 65 30.22 20.63 -10.19
N GLY A 66 29.24 19.91 -9.63
CA GLY A 66 28.70 18.68 -10.20
C GLY A 66 27.69 18.90 -11.32
N ALA A 67 27.03 20.07 -11.37
CA ALA A 67 25.91 20.34 -12.28
C ALA A 67 26.30 20.65 -13.75
N ALA A 68 27.59 20.70 -14.08
CA ALA A 68 28.06 20.90 -15.46
C ALA A 68 28.26 19.59 -16.24
N ALA A 69 28.10 18.42 -15.60
CA ALA A 69 28.14 17.13 -16.26
C ALA A 69 26.83 16.38 -15.96
N GLU A 70 26.09 16.07 -17.02
CA GLU A 70 25.02 15.06 -17.07
C GLU A 70 23.64 15.50 -16.54
N THR A 71 22.99 16.39 -17.31
CA THR A 71 21.54 16.38 -17.46
C THR A 71 21.15 15.19 -18.35
N GLU A 72 20.97 14.03 -17.75
CA GLU A 72 20.10 12.99 -18.29
C GLU A 72 19.38 12.39 -17.07
N ALA A 73 18.09 12.70 -16.94
CA ALA A 73 17.27 12.23 -15.84
C ALA A 73 17.21 10.69 -15.89
N ALA A 74 18.11 10.04 -15.16
CA ALA A 74 18.07 8.62 -14.91
C ALA A 74 16.75 8.31 -14.19
N ALA A 75 15.98 7.39 -14.77
CA ALA A 75 14.88 6.72 -14.11
C ALA A 75 15.33 6.27 -12.71
N PRO A 76 14.44 6.18 -11.71
CA PRO A 76 14.81 5.74 -10.38
C PRO A 76 15.61 4.44 -10.51
N ASP A 77 16.87 4.47 -10.06
CA ASP A 77 17.70 3.29 -9.97
C ASP A 77 16.98 2.32 -9.04
N LEU A 78 16.20 1.44 -9.66
CA LEU A 78 15.93 0.13 -9.09
C LEU A 78 17.32 -0.43 -8.84
N LEU A 79 17.75 -0.42 -7.58
CA LEU A 79 18.77 -1.32 -7.09
C LEU A 79 18.21 -2.72 -7.35
N ILE A 80 18.33 -3.17 -8.60
CA ILE A 80 18.35 -4.58 -8.94
C ILE A 80 19.60 -5.03 -8.22
N GLU A 81 19.44 -5.56 -6.99
CA GLU A 81 20.41 -6.49 -6.47
C GLU A 81 20.68 -7.43 -7.63
N GLN A 82 21.88 -7.30 -8.23
CA GLN A 82 22.36 -8.25 -9.21
C GLN A 82 22.57 -9.54 -8.42
N SER A 83 21.46 -10.22 -8.17
CA SER A 83 21.40 -11.57 -7.68
C SER A 83 22.12 -12.35 -8.75
N SER A 84 23.39 -12.67 -8.49
CA SER A 84 24.19 -13.46 -9.39
C SER A 84 23.45 -14.77 -9.59
N LEU A 85 22.90 -14.97 -10.78
CA LEU A 85 22.24 -16.23 -11.15
C LEU A 85 23.33 -17.30 -11.17
N ASP A 86 23.49 -18.01 -10.08
CA ASP A 86 24.47 -19.10 -9.94
C ASP A 86 24.01 -20.39 -10.63
N PHE A 87 22.75 -20.44 -11.06
CA PHE A 87 22.05 -21.60 -11.64
C PHE A 87 22.24 -22.90 -10.84
N ALA A 88 22.60 -22.80 -9.55
CA ALA A 88 22.91 -23.94 -8.69
C ALA A 88 21.65 -24.57 -8.09
N ALA A 89 20.48 -23.96 -8.30
CA ALA A 89 19.20 -24.48 -7.84
C ALA A 89 18.92 -25.86 -8.45
N ARG A 90 18.36 -26.76 -7.62
CA ARG A 90 17.98 -28.11 -8.06
C ARG A 90 16.96 -28.02 -9.20
N PRO A 91 17.18 -28.67 -10.36
CA PRO A 91 16.28 -28.55 -11.52
C PRO A 91 14.82 -28.89 -11.21
N ALA A 92 14.58 -29.88 -10.36
CA ALA A 92 13.23 -30.26 -9.93
C ALA A 92 12.53 -29.14 -9.13
N ALA A 93 13.28 -28.38 -8.31
CA ALA A 93 12.72 -27.26 -7.55
C ALA A 93 12.38 -26.10 -8.48
N VAL A 94 13.27 -25.77 -9.43
CA VAL A 94 13.02 -24.72 -10.43
C VAL A 94 11.78 -25.06 -11.27
N ARG A 95 11.69 -26.30 -11.75
CA ARG A 95 10.51 -26.78 -12.50
C ARG A 95 9.23 -26.68 -11.67
N ALA A 96 9.27 -27.05 -10.39
CA ALA A 96 8.11 -26.98 -9.51
C ALA A 96 7.64 -25.53 -9.30
N VAL A 97 8.56 -24.59 -9.12
CA VAL A 97 8.23 -23.16 -8.97
C VAL A 97 7.63 -22.60 -10.27
N ILE A 98 8.27 -22.86 -11.42
CA ILE A 98 7.76 -22.39 -12.72
C ILE A 98 6.37 -22.96 -13.01
N GLU A 99 6.17 -24.25 -12.73
CA GLU A 99 4.87 -24.88 -12.94
C GLU A 99 3.82 -24.33 -11.96
N GLY A 100 4.20 -24.05 -10.72
CA GLY A 100 3.35 -23.35 -9.75
C GLY A 100 2.93 -21.96 -10.23
N GLU A 101 3.88 -21.17 -10.73
CA GLU A 101 3.61 -19.84 -11.32
C GLU A 101 2.70 -19.95 -12.55
N ARG A 102 2.94 -20.93 -13.43
CA ARG A 102 2.11 -21.18 -14.61
C ARG A 102 0.67 -21.51 -14.23
N LEU A 103 0.48 -22.37 -13.21
CA LEU A 103 -0.84 -22.73 -12.71
C LEU A 103 -1.54 -21.54 -12.03
N ALA A 104 -0.80 -20.71 -11.30
CA ALA A 104 -1.32 -19.48 -10.70
C ALA A 104 -1.77 -18.46 -11.75
N ALA A 105 -1.13 -18.45 -12.93
CA ALA A 105 -1.48 -17.61 -14.06
C ALA A 105 -2.66 -18.12 -14.91
N GLY A 106 -3.46 -19.08 -14.41
CA GLY A 106 -4.59 -19.68 -15.15
C GLY A 106 -5.62 -18.68 -15.68
N TYR A 107 -5.76 -17.50 -15.05
CA TYR A 107 -6.59 -16.39 -15.51
C TYR A 107 -6.23 -15.87 -16.93
N THR A 108 -5.02 -16.15 -17.41
CA THR A 108 -4.60 -15.79 -18.79
C THR A 108 -5.28 -16.66 -19.84
N ALA A 109 -5.65 -17.89 -19.48
CA ALA A 109 -6.31 -18.84 -20.37
C ALA A 109 -7.84 -18.88 -20.15
N SER A 110 -8.30 -18.59 -18.93
CA SER A 110 -9.73 -18.55 -18.59
C SER A 110 -10.17 -17.14 -18.20
N PRO A 111 -11.08 -16.51 -18.98
CA PRO A 111 -11.65 -15.21 -18.63
C PRO A 111 -12.45 -15.18 -17.32
N ALA A 112 -12.89 -16.35 -16.81
CA ALA A 112 -13.74 -16.47 -15.63
C ALA A 112 -13.13 -17.41 -14.57
N PHE A 113 -11.82 -17.32 -14.38
CA PHE A 113 -11.00 -18.25 -13.61
C PHE A 113 -11.45 -18.44 -12.15
N ALA A 114 -11.94 -17.40 -11.48
CA ALA A 114 -12.46 -17.48 -10.13
C ALA A 114 -13.64 -18.44 -10.01
N THR A 115 -14.45 -18.59 -11.06
CA THR A 115 -15.56 -19.56 -11.08
C THR A 115 -15.05 -21.00 -11.07
N GLU A 116 -13.86 -21.25 -11.64
CA GLU A 116 -13.27 -22.60 -11.70
C GLU A 116 -12.60 -23.00 -10.38
N ILE A 117 -12.05 -22.02 -9.65
CA ILE A 117 -11.31 -22.25 -8.40
C ILE A 117 -12.14 -21.98 -7.14
N ALA A 118 -13.34 -21.42 -7.29
CA ALA A 118 -14.30 -21.23 -6.20
C ALA A 118 -15.26 -22.43 -6.13
N ARG A 119 -15.77 -22.71 -4.93
CA ARG A 119 -16.76 -23.74 -4.65
C ARG A 119 -18.19 -23.18 -4.74
N VAL A 120 -18.46 -22.37 -5.75
CA VAL A 120 -19.77 -21.75 -5.98
C VAL A 120 -20.15 -21.88 -7.44
N GLU A 121 -21.42 -22.15 -7.69
CA GLU A 121 -22.02 -22.07 -9.03
C GLU A 121 -22.80 -20.74 -9.12
N PRO A 122 -22.21 -19.68 -9.70
CA PRO A 122 -22.85 -18.38 -9.74
C PRO A 122 -24.06 -18.39 -10.67
N LEU A 123 -25.13 -17.72 -10.23
CA LEU A 123 -26.30 -17.49 -11.05
C LEU A 123 -25.95 -16.61 -12.26
N PRO A 124 -26.70 -16.71 -13.39
CA PRO A 124 -26.39 -15.97 -14.61
C PRO A 124 -26.22 -14.46 -14.38
N HIS A 125 -27.10 -13.85 -13.58
CA HIS A 125 -27.01 -12.41 -13.28
C HIS A 125 -25.77 -12.05 -12.49
N GLN A 126 -25.33 -12.91 -11.55
CA GLN A 126 -24.12 -12.71 -10.76
C GLN A 126 -22.87 -12.77 -11.64
N ARG A 127 -22.83 -13.75 -12.56
CA ARG A 127 -21.73 -13.90 -13.51
C ARG A 127 -21.64 -12.69 -14.44
N ILE A 128 -22.77 -12.25 -15.01
CA ILE A 128 -22.81 -11.07 -15.88
C ILE A 128 -22.38 -9.82 -15.11
N ALA A 129 -22.87 -9.62 -13.88
CA ALA A 129 -22.49 -8.48 -13.06
C ALA A 129 -20.96 -8.43 -12.83
N VAL A 130 -20.35 -9.55 -12.43
CA VAL A 130 -18.92 -9.61 -12.12
C VAL A 130 -18.06 -9.51 -13.39
N TYR A 131 -18.25 -10.41 -14.35
CA TYR A 131 -17.30 -10.58 -15.46
C TYR A 131 -17.53 -9.65 -16.64
N GLU A 132 -18.78 -9.25 -16.88
CA GLU A 132 -19.10 -8.38 -18.02
C GLU A 132 -19.17 -6.91 -17.64
N ARG A 133 -19.42 -6.60 -16.36
CA ARG A 133 -19.53 -5.21 -15.88
C ARG A 133 -18.41 -4.80 -14.93
N MET A 134 -18.30 -5.44 -13.76
CA MET A 134 -17.39 -4.98 -12.70
C MET A 134 -15.91 -5.09 -13.12
N LEU A 135 -15.48 -6.22 -13.68
CA LEU A 135 -14.08 -6.40 -14.10
C LEU A 135 -13.65 -5.50 -15.26
N LYS A 136 -14.59 -5.07 -16.11
CA LYS A 136 -14.28 -4.19 -17.26
C LYS A 136 -14.23 -2.71 -16.88
N ALA A 137 -14.68 -2.35 -15.68
CA ALA A 137 -14.71 -0.97 -15.26
C ALA A 137 -13.29 -0.48 -14.91
N PRO A 138 -12.89 0.72 -15.39
CA PRO A 138 -11.54 1.24 -15.16
C PRO A 138 -11.30 1.74 -13.72
N ARG A 139 -12.36 1.87 -12.91
CA ARG A 139 -12.29 2.32 -11.51
C ARG A 139 -13.04 1.36 -10.60
N LEU A 140 -12.43 1.04 -9.47
CA LEU A 140 -12.95 0.13 -8.44
C LEU A 140 -13.97 0.83 -7.52
N ARG A 141 -15.06 1.39 -8.08
CA ARG A 141 -16.12 2.05 -7.31
C ARG A 141 -17.48 1.55 -7.78
N PHE A 142 -18.07 0.64 -7.01
CA PHE A 142 -19.35 0.01 -7.32
C PHE A 142 -20.32 0.19 -6.17
N LEU A 143 -21.60 0.34 -6.50
CA LEU A 143 -22.71 0.20 -5.57
C LEU A 143 -23.54 -1.01 -6.03
N LEU A 144 -23.54 -2.07 -5.23
CA LEU A 144 -24.40 -3.24 -5.46
C LEU A 144 -25.71 -3.03 -4.68
N ALA A 145 -26.77 -2.63 -5.38
CA ALA A 145 -28.06 -2.29 -4.80
C ALA A 145 -29.18 -3.27 -5.19
N ASP A 146 -28.82 -4.54 -5.46
CA ASP A 146 -29.79 -5.60 -5.76
C ASP A 146 -30.65 -5.96 -4.54
N ASP A 147 -31.74 -6.69 -4.77
CA ASP A 147 -32.65 -7.14 -3.73
C ASP A 147 -31.95 -7.95 -2.60
N PRO A 148 -32.51 -7.94 -1.37
CA PRO A 148 -32.07 -8.86 -0.33
C PRO A 148 -32.11 -10.31 -0.83
N GLY A 149 -31.02 -11.05 -0.63
CA GLY A 149 -30.90 -12.44 -1.11
C GLY A 149 -30.44 -12.60 -2.57
N ALA A 150 -30.22 -11.53 -3.33
CA ALA A 150 -29.69 -11.61 -4.71
C ALA A 150 -28.24 -12.17 -4.82
N GLY A 151 -27.56 -12.37 -3.66
CA GLY A 151 -26.21 -12.91 -3.56
C GLY A 151 -25.12 -11.87 -3.78
N LYS A 152 -25.28 -10.66 -3.23
CA LYS A 152 -24.26 -9.59 -3.25
C LYS A 152 -22.92 -10.04 -2.65
N THR A 153 -22.96 -10.83 -1.58
CA THR A 153 -21.76 -11.44 -0.97
C THR A 153 -21.05 -12.39 -1.92
N ILE A 154 -21.81 -13.23 -2.64
CA ILE A 154 -21.27 -14.13 -3.68
C ILE A 154 -20.63 -13.35 -4.82
N MET A 155 -21.30 -12.31 -5.32
CA MET A 155 -20.74 -11.43 -6.37
C MET A 155 -19.45 -10.77 -5.90
N THR A 156 -19.41 -10.29 -4.65
CA THR A 156 -18.22 -9.69 -4.07
C THR A 156 -17.09 -10.71 -3.94
N GLY A 157 -17.38 -11.91 -3.44
CA GLY A 157 -16.39 -12.98 -3.30
C GLY A 157 -15.80 -13.42 -4.64
N LEU A 158 -16.63 -13.56 -5.68
CA LEU A 158 -16.18 -13.84 -7.04
C LEU A 158 -15.26 -12.75 -7.57
N TYR A 159 -15.67 -11.48 -7.39
CA TYR A 159 -14.88 -10.34 -7.82
C TYR A 159 -13.52 -10.29 -7.12
N VAL A 160 -13.50 -10.42 -5.79
CA VAL A 160 -12.28 -10.43 -4.99
C VAL A 160 -11.38 -11.60 -5.40
N ARG A 161 -11.93 -12.82 -5.52
CA ARG A 161 -11.16 -14.01 -5.89
C ARG A 161 -10.53 -13.87 -7.26
N GLU A 162 -11.27 -13.33 -8.23
CA GLU A 162 -10.77 -13.08 -9.59
C GLU A 162 -9.65 -12.05 -9.59
N MET A 163 -9.84 -10.93 -8.90
CA MET A 163 -8.87 -9.85 -8.86
C MET A 163 -7.58 -10.24 -8.14
N LEU A 164 -7.67 -11.04 -7.07
CA LEU A 164 -6.52 -11.64 -6.39
C LEU A 164 -5.78 -12.63 -7.31
N ALA A 165 -6.51 -13.50 -8.02
CA ALA A 165 -5.91 -14.45 -8.95
C ALA A 165 -5.17 -13.75 -10.11
N ARG A 166 -5.70 -12.61 -10.57
CA ARG A 166 -5.07 -11.73 -11.58
C ARG A 166 -3.93 -10.87 -11.03
N ARG A 167 -3.65 -10.91 -9.72
CA ARG A 167 -2.68 -10.04 -9.02
C ARG A 167 -2.98 -8.55 -9.16
N LEU A 168 -4.25 -8.19 -9.38
CA LEU A 168 -4.71 -6.79 -9.49
C LEU A 168 -5.08 -6.19 -8.14
N LEU A 169 -5.41 -7.04 -7.17
CA LEU A 169 -5.53 -6.68 -5.76
C LEU A 169 -4.56 -7.54 -4.96
N ARG A 170 -4.12 -7.02 -3.83
CA ARG A 170 -3.41 -7.76 -2.79
C ARG A 170 -4.13 -7.61 -1.46
N ARG A 171 -4.57 -6.40 -1.15
CA ARG A 171 -5.15 -6.04 0.15
C ARG A 171 -6.64 -5.71 0.04
N VAL A 172 -7.47 -6.45 0.77
CA VAL A 172 -8.92 -6.29 0.81
C VAL A 172 -9.41 -6.16 2.24
N LEU A 173 -10.19 -5.10 2.50
CA LEU A 173 -10.87 -4.86 3.76
C LEU A 173 -12.38 -4.98 3.56
N VAL A 174 -13.04 -5.87 4.30
CA VAL A 174 -14.51 -5.98 4.30
C VAL A 174 -15.04 -5.42 5.61
N VAL A 175 -16.07 -4.59 5.49
CA VAL A 175 -16.65 -3.80 6.57
C VAL A 175 -18.16 -4.08 6.66
N PRO A 176 -18.58 -5.22 7.23
CA PRO A 176 -19.98 -5.53 7.39
C PRO A 176 -20.53 -5.10 8.76
N PRO A 177 -21.86 -5.12 8.97
CA PRO A 177 -22.44 -5.04 10.30
C PRO A 177 -21.91 -6.16 11.22
N ALA A 178 -21.83 -5.91 12.53
CA ALA A 178 -21.24 -6.86 13.49
C ALA A 178 -21.84 -8.28 13.41
N GLY A 179 -23.15 -8.40 13.21
CA GLY A 179 -23.84 -9.70 13.09
C GLY A 179 -23.49 -10.50 11.82
N LEU A 180 -22.92 -9.84 10.79
CA LEU A 180 -22.58 -10.47 9.52
C LEU A 180 -21.10 -10.83 9.38
N VAL A 181 -20.23 -10.35 10.27
CA VAL A 181 -18.77 -10.61 10.24
C VAL A 181 -18.47 -12.11 10.13
N GLY A 182 -19.10 -12.93 10.98
CA GLY A 182 -18.89 -14.38 10.97
C GLY A 182 -19.41 -15.05 9.70
N ASN A 183 -20.50 -14.53 9.10
CA ASN A 183 -21.04 -15.04 7.86
C ASN A 183 -20.11 -14.74 6.68
N TRP A 184 -19.62 -13.50 6.58
CA TRP A 184 -18.63 -13.10 5.59
C TRP A 184 -17.38 -13.97 5.66
N ARG A 185 -16.81 -14.19 6.86
CA ARG A 185 -15.62 -15.05 7.00
C ARG A 185 -15.89 -16.46 6.49
N ARG A 186 -17.02 -17.07 6.88
CA ARG A 186 -17.39 -18.41 6.43
C ARG A 186 -17.57 -18.48 4.93
N GLU A 187 -18.32 -17.56 4.33
CA GLU A 187 -18.52 -17.56 2.87
C GLU A 187 -17.19 -17.35 2.12
N MET A 188 -16.34 -16.42 2.56
CA MET A 188 -15.02 -16.20 1.94
C MET A 188 -14.12 -17.44 2.04
N SER A 189 -14.11 -18.11 3.19
CA SER A 189 -13.35 -19.35 3.40
C SER A 189 -13.92 -20.51 2.58
N ASP A 190 -15.20 -20.82 2.80
CA ASP A 190 -15.83 -22.05 2.34
C ASP A 190 -16.11 -22.04 0.84
N LEU A 191 -16.50 -20.87 0.29
CA LEU A 191 -16.85 -20.74 -1.12
C LEU A 191 -15.68 -20.25 -1.97
N PHE A 192 -14.79 -19.42 -1.42
CA PHE A 192 -13.75 -18.75 -2.22
C PHE A 192 -12.32 -19.14 -1.83
N ALA A 193 -12.14 -19.96 -0.80
CA ALA A 193 -10.83 -20.32 -0.26
C ALA A 193 -9.97 -19.08 0.08
N LEU A 194 -10.61 -18.04 0.62
CA LEU A 194 -9.99 -16.81 1.07
C LEU A 194 -10.05 -16.73 2.60
N ASP A 195 -8.90 -16.82 3.26
CA ASP A 195 -8.80 -16.76 4.72
C ASP A 195 -8.69 -15.31 5.19
N PHE A 196 -9.84 -14.70 5.46
CA PHE A 196 -9.91 -13.36 6.02
C PHE A 196 -9.73 -13.39 7.54
N GLN A 197 -8.85 -12.54 8.05
CA GLN A 197 -8.67 -12.30 9.47
C GLN A 197 -9.77 -11.40 10.03
N ILE A 198 -10.49 -11.86 11.05
CA ILE A 198 -11.43 -11.01 11.78
C ILE A 198 -10.65 -10.11 12.74
N VAL A 199 -10.77 -8.80 12.55
CA VAL A 199 -10.24 -7.81 13.47
C VAL A 199 -11.31 -7.43 14.49
N SER A 200 -10.89 -7.41 15.75
CA SER A 200 -11.70 -7.04 16.91
C SER A 200 -10.94 -6.05 17.78
N GLY A 201 -11.63 -5.44 18.75
CA GLY A 201 -10.99 -4.51 19.69
C GLY A 201 -9.83 -5.11 20.49
N ASP A 202 -9.79 -6.43 20.69
CA ASP A 202 -8.66 -7.09 21.35
C ASP A 202 -7.39 -7.09 20.49
N HIS A 203 -7.52 -7.32 19.19
CA HIS A 203 -6.39 -7.25 18.27
C HIS A 203 -5.77 -5.86 18.25
N MET A 204 -6.62 -4.82 18.19
CA MET A 204 -6.17 -3.43 18.24
C MET A 204 -5.43 -3.10 19.54
N ARG A 205 -5.81 -3.74 20.66
CA ARG A 205 -5.12 -3.59 21.96
C ARG A 205 -3.69 -4.13 21.93
N ARG A 206 -3.47 -5.23 21.24
CA ARG A 206 -2.17 -5.93 21.16
C ARG A 206 -1.21 -5.27 20.18
N GLY A 207 -1.71 -4.52 19.21
CA GLY A 207 -0.90 -3.81 18.22
C GLY A 207 -1.76 -3.31 17.06
N ASN A 208 -1.10 -2.93 15.96
CA ASN A 208 -1.76 -2.57 14.72
C ASN A 208 -2.13 -3.85 13.93
N PRO A 209 -3.43 -4.21 13.81
CA PRO A 209 -3.83 -5.43 13.10
C PRO A 209 -3.90 -5.25 11.57
N PHE A 210 -3.69 -4.03 11.09
CA PHE A 210 -3.72 -3.67 9.67
C PHE A 210 -2.31 -3.54 9.06
N ALA A 211 -1.27 -3.82 9.84
CA ALA A 211 0.12 -3.79 9.40
C ALA A 211 0.78 -5.17 9.55
N GLY A 212 1.77 -5.43 8.72
CA GLY A 212 2.58 -6.65 8.77
C GLY A 212 1.92 -7.88 8.12
N PRO A 213 2.57 -9.05 8.24
CA PRO A 213 2.11 -10.30 7.64
C PRO A 213 0.72 -10.70 8.11
N GLY A 214 -0.14 -11.11 7.17
CA GLY A 214 -1.52 -11.56 7.47
C GLY A 214 -2.56 -10.43 7.51
N SER A 215 -2.16 -9.17 7.28
CA SER A 215 -3.07 -8.02 7.26
C SER A 215 -3.67 -7.71 5.88
N ASP A 216 -3.43 -8.56 4.89
CA ASP A 216 -3.87 -8.37 3.51
C ASP A 216 -5.37 -8.61 3.35
N LEU A 217 -5.93 -9.63 3.99
CA LEU A 217 -7.36 -9.97 3.92
C LEU A 217 -7.99 -9.80 5.29
N VAL A 218 -8.70 -8.68 5.50
CA VAL A 218 -9.25 -8.32 6.81
C VAL A 218 -10.75 -8.11 6.76
N ILE A 219 -11.47 -8.61 7.78
CA ILE A 219 -12.87 -8.30 8.04
C ILE A 219 -12.96 -7.61 9.40
N GLY A 220 -13.60 -6.45 9.47
CA GLY A 220 -13.89 -5.76 10.73
C GLY A 220 -15.27 -5.16 10.71
N SER A 221 -16.03 -5.24 11.81
CA SER A 221 -17.37 -4.65 11.81
C SER A 221 -17.31 -3.13 11.65
N VAL A 222 -18.33 -2.53 11.04
CA VAL A 222 -18.47 -1.07 10.95
C VAL A 222 -18.25 -0.41 12.32
N ASP A 223 -18.90 -0.94 13.37
CA ASP A 223 -18.79 -0.40 14.74
C ASP A 223 -17.36 -0.46 15.28
N THR A 224 -16.65 -1.56 14.99
CA THR A 224 -15.27 -1.76 15.44
C THR A 224 -14.31 -0.83 14.69
N LEU A 225 -14.50 -0.68 13.38
CA LEU A 225 -13.63 0.11 12.51
C LEU A 225 -13.89 1.62 12.59
N ASN A 226 -15.08 2.02 13.02
CA ASN A 226 -15.40 3.43 13.30
C ASN A 226 -14.85 3.91 14.66
N GLY A 227 -14.32 2.99 15.49
CA GLY A 227 -13.69 3.36 16.75
C GLY A 227 -12.42 4.20 16.54
N PRO A 228 -12.10 5.14 17.46
CA PRO A 228 -10.97 6.06 17.29
C PRO A 228 -9.63 5.34 17.10
N ARG A 229 -9.41 4.25 17.85
CA ARG A 229 -8.19 3.45 17.76
C ARG A 229 -8.06 2.70 16.43
N ALA A 230 -9.18 2.26 15.86
CA ALA A 230 -9.16 1.61 14.55
C ALA A 230 -8.79 2.61 13.46
N LEU A 231 -9.38 3.81 13.52
CA LEU A 231 -9.07 4.90 12.59
C LEU A 231 -7.63 5.39 12.73
N GLU A 232 -7.09 5.43 13.94
CA GLU A 232 -5.67 5.71 14.19
C GLU A 232 -4.79 4.69 13.48
N TRP A 233 -5.02 3.39 13.71
CA TRP A 233 -4.23 2.33 13.05
C TRP A 233 -4.39 2.29 11.53
N LEU A 234 -5.59 2.55 10.99
CA LEU A 234 -5.82 2.61 9.55
C LEU A 234 -5.13 3.82 8.88
N ARG A 235 -4.83 4.87 9.65
CA ARG A 235 -4.12 6.08 9.18
C ARG A 235 -2.62 6.06 9.50
N ASP A 236 -2.17 5.04 10.22
CA ASP A 236 -0.77 4.87 10.58
C ASP A 236 0.09 4.73 9.30
N PRO A 237 1.23 5.43 9.19
CA PRO A 237 2.15 5.28 8.05
C PRO A 237 2.65 3.85 7.80
N GLU A 238 2.71 3.00 8.82
CA GLU A 238 3.07 1.58 8.68
C GLU A 238 1.95 0.75 8.05
N THR A 239 0.71 1.24 8.09
CA THR A 239 -0.43 0.61 7.43
C THR A 239 -0.46 1.01 5.97
N ALA A 240 0.01 0.12 5.09
CA ALA A 240 -0.19 0.35 3.66
C ALA A 240 -1.71 0.44 3.33
N PRO A 241 -2.11 1.18 2.28
CA PRO A 241 -3.51 1.26 1.90
C PRO A 241 -4.08 -0.08 1.47
N TYR A 242 -5.40 -0.26 1.66
CA TYR A 242 -6.14 -1.37 1.07
C TYR A 242 -6.46 -1.04 -0.39
N ASP A 243 -6.28 -2.03 -1.27
CA ASP A 243 -6.59 -1.89 -2.70
C ASP A 243 -8.12 -1.88 -2.95
N LEU A 244 -8.86 -2.60 -2.09
CA LEU A 244 -10.31 -2.65 -2.12
C LEU A 244 -10.89 -2.59 -0.70
N VAL A 245 -11.88 -1.73 -0.51
CA VAL A 245 -12.70 -1.69 0.71
C VAL A 245 -14.16 -1.98 0.34
N VAL A 246 -14.74 -2.98 0.97
CA VAL A 246 -16.13 -3.39 0.76
C VAL A 246 -16.95 -3.00 1.98
N PHE A 247 -17.94 -2.14 1.78
CA PHE A 247 -18.92 -1.82 2.81
C PHE A 247 -20.21 -2.59 2.57
N ASP A 248 -20.57 -3.47 3.50
CA ASP A 248 -21.85 -4.17 3.44
C ASP A 248 -22.92 -3.39 4.23
N GLU A 249 -24.16 -3.45 3.77
CA GLU A 249 -25.27 -2.62 4.27
C GLU A 249 -24.92 -1.13 4.37
N ALA A 250 -24.31 -0.59 3.30
CA ALA A 250 -23.82 0.79 3.25
C ALA A 250 -24.87 1.87 3.58
N HIS A 251 -26.16 1.55 3.48
CA HIS A 251 -27.25 2.43 3.91
C HIS A 251 -27.23 2.76 5.41
N LYS A 252 -26.47 2.01 6.21
CA LYS A 252 -26.27 2.24 7.65
C LYS A 252 -25.07 3.15 7.94
N LEU A 253 -24.31 3.54 6.92
CA LEU A 253 -23.19 4.47 7.05
C LEU A 253 -23.74 5.89 6.95
N THR A 254 -23.94 6.51 8.11
CA THR A 254 -24.40 7.90 8.27
C THR A 254 -23.34 8.75 8.92
#